data_AF-A0A6C0C3J5-F1
#
_entry.id   AF-A0A6C0C3J5-F1
#
_cell.length_a   1.000
_cell.length_b   1.000
_cell.length_c   1.000
_cell.angle_alpha   90.00
_cell.angle_beta   90.00
_cell.angle_gamma   90.00
#
_symmetry.space_group_name_H-M   'P 1'
#
loop_
_entity.id
_entity.type
_entity.pdbx_description
1 polymer ?
#
loop_
_entity_poly.entity_id
_entity_poly.type
_entity_poly.pdbx_seq_one_letter_code
_entity_poly.pdbx_strand_id
1 'polypeptide(L)'
;MNIQNNTDNMTEDEFYEYRKKLIQDTFTEEDFLSCDITRDRLLNEFVWGWEKNGVPRIEEYYNGIRKQLQGDLATPLYYDNDGGFITELTGIVYKHLKKEYDISIFHDCPGLANPLISQYEDIQERKKKELKQQRNVCSDLSTNKMFDWGSKTYK
;
A
#
# COMPACT_ATOMS: atom_id res chain seq x y z
N MET A 1 20.02 15.50 13.83
CA MET A 1 21.05 14.43 13.94
C MET A 1 21.68 14.31 12.56
N ASN A 2 22.97 14.62 12.44
CA ASN A 2 23.72 14.54 11.18
C ASN A 2 23.94 13.06 10.80
N ILE A 3 23.16 12.56 9.85
CA ILE A 3 23.32 11.19 9.29
C ILE A 3 24.52 11.14 8.33
N GLN A 4 24.89 12.29 7.73
CA GLN A 4 25.90 12.39 6.67
C GLN A 4 27.33 12.03 7.08
N ASN A 5 27.70 12.14 8.37
CA ASN A 5 29.09 12.02 8.79
C ASN A 5 29.53 10.58 9.16
N ASN A 6 28.63 9.60 9.11
CA ASN A 6 28.91 8.22 9.58
C ASN A 6 28.89 7.16 8.46
N THR A 7 28.47 7.51 7.25
CA THR A 7 28.38 6.57 6.11
C THR A 7 29.68 6.43 5.32
N ASP A 8 30.58 7.40 5.42
CA ASP A 8 31.78 7.47 4.57
C ASP A 8 32.86 6.42 4.92
N ASN A 9 32.73 5.72 6.04
CA ASN A 9 33.65 4.67 6.50
C ASN A 9 33.03 3.27 6.54
N MET A 10 31.79 3.09 6.06
CA MET A 10 31.13 1.79 6.04
C MET A 10 31.55 0.99 4.80
N THR A 11 31.71 -0.32 4.95
CA THR A 11 31.80 -1.24 3.80
C THR A 11 30.48 -1.29 3.05
N GLU A 12 30.51 -1.74 1.79
CA GLU A 12 29.32 -1.83 0.94
C GLU A 12 28.22 -2.70 1.57
N ASP A 13 28.60 -3.83 2.18
CA ASP A 13 27.69 -4.74 2.88
C ASP A 13 27.06 -4.09 4.12
N GLU A 14 27.85 -3.38 4.92
CA GLU A 14 27.36 -2.64 6.09
C GLU A 14 26.39 -1.53 5.69
N PHE A 15 26.70 -0.82 4.61
CA PHE A 15 25.82 0.21 4.05
C PHE A 15 24.51 -0.39 3.54
N TYR A 16 24.57 -1.55 2.90
CA TYR A 16 23.39 -2.27 2.41
C TYR A 16 22.45 -2.66 3.56
N GLU A 17 22.99 -3.29 4.60
CA GLU A 17 22.21 -3.71 5.78
C GLU A 17 21.66 -2.50 6.56
N TYR A 18 22.45 -1.42 6.68
CA TYR A 18 21.97 -0.16 7.25
C TYR A 18 20.76 0.38 6.50
N ARG A 19 20.83 0.41 5.16
CA ARG A 19 19.73 0.90 4.32
C ARG A 19 18.50 0.03 4.38
N LYS A 20 18.67 -1.29 4.37
CA LYS A 20 17.59 -2.26 4.55
C LYS A 20 16.85 -2.01 5.86
N LYS A 21 17.60 -1.87 6.95
CA LYS A 21 17.03 -1.59 8.27
C LYS A 21 16.34 -0.24 8.34
N LEU A 22 16.96 0.81 7.77
CA LEU A 22 16.34 2.14 7.68
C LEU A 22 14.97 2.05 6.99
N ILE A 23 14.88 1.31 5.88
CA ILE A 23 13.63 1.19 5.13
C ILE A 23 12.56 0.49 5.96
N GLN A 24 12.91 -0.65 6.58
CA GLN A 24 12.02 -1.46 7.40
C GLN A 24 11.47 -0.71 8.62
N ASP A 25 12.32 0.06 9.30
CA ASP A 25 11.95 0.74 10.54
C ASP A 25 11.18 2.05 10.29
N THR A 26 11.29 2.62 9.09
CA THR A 26 10.88 4.02 8.83
C THR A 26 9.66 4.16 7.93
N PHE A 27 9.54 3.34 6.89
CA PHE A 27 8.52 3.52 5.86
C PHE A 27 7.42 2.49 5.99
N THR A 28 6.19 2.98 5.88
CA THR A 28 4.98 2.17 5.80
C THR A 28 4.59 1.94 4.35
N GLU A 29 3.69 0.99 4.10
CA GLU A 29 3.10 0.76 2.77
C GLU A 29 2.51 2.05 2.17
N GLU A 30 1.82 2.85 2.99
CA GLU A 30 1.26 4.14 2.56
C GLU A 30 2.34 5.11 2.08
N ASP A 31 3.52 5.12 2.72
CA ASP A 31 4.64 5.96 2.30
C ASP A 31 5.13 5.53 0.90
N PHE A 32 5.26 4.22 0.65
CA PHE A 32 5.63 3.70 -0.68
C PHE A 32 4.58 4.00 -1.75
N LEU A 33 3.29 3.98 -1.39
CA LEU A 33 2.21 4.33 -2.32
C LEU A 33 2.09 5.84 -2.56
N SER A 34 2.59 6.66 -1.63
CA SER A 34 2.59 8.13 -1.77
C SER A 34 3.62 8.63 -2.80
N CYS A 35 4.72 7.90 -2.99
CA CYS A 35 5.75 8.24 -3.98
C CYS A 35 5.46 7.53 -5.31
N ASP A 36 5.35 8.31 -6.38
CA ASP A 36 4.92 7.81 -7.70
C ASP A 36 5.78 6.64 -8.20
N ILE A 37 7.10 6.74 -8.06
CA ILE A 37 8.02 5.71 -8.58
C ILE A 37 7.90 4.40 -7.80
N THR A 38 7.81 4.46 -6.47
CA THR A 38 7.68 3.25 -5.65
C THR A 38 6.27 2.66 -5.77
N ARG A 39 5.24 3.50 -5.90
CA ARG A 39 3.87 3.08 -6.18
C ARG A 39 3.77 2.32 -7.49
N ASP A 40 4.35 2.85 -8.56
CA ASP A 40 4.31 2.23 -9.89
C ASP A 40 4.99 0.86 -9.87
N ARG A 41 6.10 0.72 -9.12
CA ARG A 41 6.75 -0.58 -8.91
C ARG A 41 5.83 -1.58 -8.22
N LEU A 42 5.22 -1.19 -7.10
CA LEU A 42 4.28 -2.06 -6.37
C LEU A 42 3.08 -2.46 -7.23
N LEU A 43 2.53 -1.53 -8.00
CA LEU A 43 1.44 -1.79 -8.95
C LEU A 43 1.85 -2.79 -10.03
N ASN A 44 3.02 -2.61 -10.62
CA ASN A 44 3.52 -3.50 -11.67
C ASN A 44 3.79 -4.91 -11.16
N GLU A 45 4.41 -5.06 -10.00
CA GLU A 45 4.63 -6.38 -9.38
C GLU A 45 3.31 -7.08 -9.07
N PHE A 46 2.33 -6.33 -8.55
CA PHE A 46 1.00 -6.86 -8.30
C PHE A 46 0.30 -7.30 -9.60
N VAL A 47 0.33 -6.47 -10.64
CA VAL A 47 -0.25 -6.80 -11.97
C VAL A 47 0.43 -8.03 -12.54
N TRP A 48 1.76 -8.09 -12.50
CA TRP A 48 2.50 -9.23 -13.01
C TRP A 48 2.17 -10.52 -12.25
N GLY A 49 2.10 -10.45 -10.91
CA GLY A 49 1.68 -11.58 -10.08
C GLY A 49 0.25 -12.04 -10.38
N TRP A 50 -0.66 -11.09 -10.62
CA TRP A 50 -2.03 -11.35 -11.02
C TRP A 50 -2.12 -12.04 -12.40
N GLU A 51 -1.44 -11.50 -13.41
CA GLU A 51 -1.42 -12.07 -14.77
C GLU A 51 -0.79 -13.46 -14.79
N LYS A 52 0.29 -13.66 -14.02
CA LYS A 52 1.03 -14.92 -14.00
C LYS A 52 0.31 -16.03 -13.24
N ASN A 53 -0.39 -15.71 -12.15
CA ASN A 53 -0.93 -16.71 -11.23
C ASN A 53 -2.45 -16.64 -11.07
N GLY A 54 -3.03 -15.43 -11.06
CA GLY A 54 -4.46 -15.22 -10.86
C GLY A 54 -5.27 -15.54 -12.10
N VAL A 55 -4.90 -14.95 -13.25
CA VAL A 55 -5.60 -15.14 -14.53
C VAL A 55 -5.69 -16.62 -14.92
N PRO A 56 -4.60 -17.42 -14.93
CA PRO A 56 -4.67 -18.82 -15.35
C PRO A 56 -5.60 -19.68 -14.49
N ARG A 57 -5.69 -19.39 -13.18
CA ARG A 57 -6.60 -20.11 -12.28
C ARG A 57 -8.07 -19.83 -12.59
N ILE A 58 -8.38 -18.57 -12.91
CA ILE A 58 -9.74 -18.18 -13.31
C ILE A 58 -10.08 -18.81 -14.66
N GLU A 59 -9.16 -18.77 -15.61
CA GLU A 59 -9.31 -19.42 -16.92
C GLU A 59 -9.54 -20.93 -16.78
N GLU A 60 -8.76 -21.62 -15.96
CA GLU A 60 -8.92 -23.05 -15.70
C GLU A 60 -10.31 -23.36 -15.11
N TYR A 61 -10.71 -22.63 -14.07
CA TYR A 61 -12.02 -22.77 -13.44
C TYR A 61 -13.16 -22.52 -14.42
N TYR A 62 -13.10 -21.39 -15.15
CA TYR A 62 -14.12 -20.99 -16.10
C TYR A 62 -14.26 -21.99 -17.24
N ASN A 63 -13.15 -22.44 -17.82
CA ASN A 63 -13.17 -23.44 -18.88
C ASN A 63 -13.69 -24.79 -18.39
N GLY A 64 -13.44 -25.15 -17.13
CA GLY A 64 -14.02 -26.32 -16.49
C GLY A 64 -15.55 -26.25 -16.44
N ILE A 65 -16.09 -25.14 -15.95
CA ILE A 65 -17.54 -24.90 -15.88
C ILE A 65 -18.15 -24.86 -17.27
N ARG A 66 -17.55 -24.12 -18.19
CA ARG A 66 -18.02 -23.99 -19.56
C ARG A 66 -18.16 -25.35 -20.23
N LYS A 67 -17.14 -26.21 -20.14
CA LYS A 67 -17.18 -27.58 -20.68
C LYS A 67 -18.30 -28.42 -20.07
N GLN A 68 -18.60 -28.24 -18.79
CA GLN A 68 -19.68 -28.98 -18.12
C GLN A 68 -21.07 -28.50 -18.56
N LEU A 69 -21.22 -27.20 -18.84
CA LEU A 69 -22.51 -26.55 -19.11
C LEU A 69 -22.76 -26.25 -20.60
N GLN A 70 -21.82 -26.61 -21.49
CA GLN A 70 -21.84 -26.26 -22.92
C GLN A 70 -23.07 -26.79 -23.70
N GLY A 71 -23.81 -27.75 -23.13
CA GLY A 71 -25.05 -28.27 -23.70
C GLY A 71 -26.34 -27.71 -23.10
N ASP A 72 -26.24 -26.87 -22.06
CA ASP A 72 -27.41 -26.36 -21.35
C ASP A 72 -27.84 -24.98 -21.86
N LEU A 73 -28.90 -24.97 -22.67
CA LEU A 73 -29.58 -23.78 -23.20
C LEU A 73 -30.08 -22.82 -22.12
N ALA A 74 -30.24 -23.27 -20.87
CA ALA A 74 -30.68 -22.43 -19.76
C ALA A 74 -29.54 -21.58 -19.15
N THR A 75 -28.30 -21.75 -19.61
CA THR A 75 -27.14 -21.02 -19.07
C THR A 75 -26.64 -19.95 -20.04
N PRO A 76 -26.18 -18.79 -19.53
CA PRO A 76 -25.51 -17.77 -20.37
C PRO A 76 -24.27 -18.31 -21.09
N LEU A 77 -23.65 -19.37 -20.56
CA LEU A 77 -22.45 -20.01 -21.11
C LEU A 77 -22.71 -20.78 -22.40
N TYR A 78 -23.97 -21.10 -22.72
CA TYR A 78 -24.34 -21.70 -24.01
C TYR A 78 -23.88 -20.85 -25.20
N TYR A 79 -23.86 -19.53 -25.05
CA TYR A 79 -23.48 -18.60 -26.11
C TYR A 79 -21.97 -18.36 -26.20
N ASP A 80 -21.19 -18.84 -25.23
CA ASP A 80 -19.75 -18.58 -25.11
C ASP A 80 -18.90 -19.70 -25.73
N ASN A 81 -19.03 -19.88 -27.05
CA ASN A 81 -18.44 -21.02 -27.74
C ASN A 81 -16.91 -21.00 -27.79
N ASP A 82 -16.30 -19.82 -27.82
CA ASP A 82 -14.85 -19.62 -27.88
C ASP A 82 -14.22 -19.29 -26.51
N GLY A 83 -15.03 -18.90 -25.52
CA GLY A 83 -14.55 -18.57 -24.18
C GLY A 83 -14.29 -17.08 -24.04
N GLY A 84 -14.80 -16.24 -24.95
CA GLY A 84 -14.58 -14.80 -24.98
C GLY A 84 -14.93 -14.11 -23.67
N PHE A 85 -15.93 -14.60 -22.93
CA PHE A 85 -16.38 -13.96 -21.67
C PHE A 85 -15.39 -14.08 -20.50
N ILE A 86 -14.30 -14.84 -20.66
CA ILE A 86 -13.29 -15.01 -19.61
C ILE A 86 -12.53 -13.71 -19.32
N THR A 87 -12.35 -12.85 -20.33
CA THR A 87 -11.67 -11.56 -20.17
C THR A 87 -12.50 -10.61 -19.31
N GLU A 88 -13.81 -10.60 -19.48
CA GLU A 88 -14.73 -9.82 -18.65
C GLU A 88 -14.74 -10.34 -17.21
N LEU A 89 -14.78 -11.66 -17.02
CA LEU A 89 -14.74 -12.26 -15.69
C LEU A 89 -13.44 -11.91 -14.95
N THR A 90 -12.28 -12.08 -15.61
CA THR A 90 -10.99 -11.73 -15.01
C THR A 90 -10.91 -10.24 -14.69
N GLY A 91 -11.43 -9.37 -15.55
CA GLY A 91 -11.54 -7.92 -15.29
C GLY A 91 -12.43 -7.58 -14.09
N ILE A 92 -13.57 -8.24 -13.94
CA ILE A 92 -14.46 -8.08 -12.77
C ILE A 92 -13.73 -8.50 -11.50
N VAL A 93 -13.10 -9.68 -11.48
CA VAL A 93 -12.39 -10.16 -10.30
C VAL A 93 -11.25 -9.21 -9.94
N TYR A 94 -10.44 -8.78 -10.92
CA TYR A 94 -9.35 -7.84 -10.70
C TYR A 94 -9.82 -6.52 -10.06
N LYS A 95 -10.95 -5.98 -10.53
CA LYS A 95 -11.54 -4.73 -9.99
C LYS A 95 -11.99 -4.87 -8.53
N HIS A 96 -12.45 -6.05 -8.14
CA HIS A 96 -12.95 -6.32 -6.79
C HIS A 96 -11.90 -6.94 -5.87
N LEU A 97 -10.71 -7.24 -6.37
CA LEU A 97 -9.63 -7.76 -5.55
C LEU A 97 -9.06 -6.65 -4.64
N LYS A 98 -8.94 -6.97 -3.35
CA LYS A 98 -8.12 -6.18 -2.45
C LYS A 98 -6.65 -6.38 -2.86
N LYS A 99 -5.97 -5.28 -3.19
CA LYS A 99 -4.56 -5.32 -3.56
C LYS A 99 -3.74 -5.42 -2.29
N GLU A 100 -2.91 -6.44 -2.22
CA GLU A 100 -1.94 -6.64 -1.13
C GLU A 100 -0.56 -6.49 -1.76
N TYR A 101 0.10 -5.38 -1.46
CA TYR A 101 1.38 -5.04 -2.08
C TYR A 101 2.52 -5.68 -1.31
N ASP A 102 3.46 -6.28 -2.05
CA ASP A 102 4.65 -6.84 -1.45
C ASP A 102 5.73 -5.78 -1.28
N ILE A 103 5.83 -5.22 -0.08
CA ILE A 103 6.86 -4.24 0.28
C ILE A 103 8.24 -4.89 0.46
N SER A 104 8.33 -6.22 0.55
CA SER A 104 9.61 -6.91 0.76
C SER A 104 10.58 -6.69 -0.39
N ILE A 105 10.10 -6.38 -1.59
CA ILE A 105 10.93 -6.00 -2.75
C ILE A 105 11.88 -4.84 -2.44
N PHE A 106 11.50 -3.92 -1.55
CA PHE A 106 12.33 -2.79 -1.14
C PHE A 106 13.30 -3.15 -0.02
N HIS A 107 13.03 -4.22 0.73
CA HIS A 107 13.96 -4.76 1.73
C HIS A 107 15.03 -5.62 1.07
N ASP A 108 14.61 -6.38 0.05
CA ASP A 108 15.47 -7.25 -0.74
C ASP A 108 16.34 -6.47 -1.72
N CYS A 109 15.89 -5.27 -2.14
CA CYS A 109 16.69 -4.33 -2.90
C CYS A 109 16.44 -2.87 -2.43
N PRO A 110 17.14 -2.41 -1.37
CA PRO A 110 17.00 -1.07 -0.80
C PRO A 110 17.17 0.09 -1.81
N GLY A 111 17.93 -0.13 -2.88
CA GLY A 111 18.12 0.86 -3.95
C GLY A 111 16.83 1.24 -4.66
N LEU A 112 15.82 0.36 -4.71
CA LEU A 112 14.53 0.64 -5.33
C LEU A 112 13.74 1.72 -4.59
N ALA A 113 14.01 1.92 -3.29
CA ALA A 113 13.39 2.95 -2.46
C ALA A 113 14.13 4.30 -2.50
N ASN A 114 15.20 4.44 -3.28
CA ASN A 114 15.96 5.70 -3.43
C ASN A 114 15.05 6.93 -3.63
N PRO A 115 14.03 6.90 -4.51
CA PRO A 115 13.19 8.07 -4.76
C PRO A 115 12.34 8.49 -3.55
N LEU A 116 11.99 7.53 -2.68
CA LEU A 116 11.26 7.79 -1.45
C LEU A 116 12.20 8.34 -0.37
N ILE A 117 13.40 7.76 -0.27
CA ILE A 117 14.43 8.18 0.68
C ILE A 117 14.93 9.60 0.38
N SER A 118 15.07 9.98 -0.89
CA SER A 118 15.48 11.34 -1.24
C SER A 118 14.45 12.41 -0.84
N GLN A 119 13.18 12.02 -0.72
CA GLN A 119 12.08 12.89 -0.26
C GLN A 119 11.84 12.78 1.26
N TYR A 120 12.65 12.00 1.97
CA TYR A 120 12.40 11.64 3.36
C TYR A 120 12.35 12.85 4.30
N GLU A 121 13.24 13.82 4.12
CA GLU A 121 13.25 15.04 4.94
C GLU A 121 11.95 15.84 4.78
N ASP A 122 11.46 15.98 3.54
CA ASP A 122 10.19 16.66 3.24
C ASP A 122 8.97 15.91 3.80
N ILE A 123 9.01 14.58 3.79
CA ILE A 123 7.97 13.72 4.39
C ILE A 123 7.95 13.90 5.91
N GLN A 124 9.13 13.91 6.56
CA GLN A 124 9.25 14.13 8.00
C GLN A 124 8.77 15.52 8.42
N GLU A 125 9.05 16.55 7.63
CA GLU A 125 8.51 17.89 7.87
C GLU A 125 6.99 17.94 7.76
N ARG A 126 6.40 17.30 6.75
CA ARG A 126 4.93 17.22 6.58
C ARG A 126 4.26 16.54 7.77
N LYS A 127 4.73 15.35 8.17
CA LYS A 127 4.20 14.62 9.34
C LYS A 127 4.28 15.48 10.62
N LYS A 128 5.37 16.22 10.83
CA LYS A 128 5.51 17.15 11.97
C LYS A 128 4.53 18.33 11.89
N LYS A 129 4.26 18.87 10.70
CA LYS A 129 3.31 19.98 10.49
C LYS A 129 1.87 19.52 10.73
N GLU A 130 1.48 18.35 10.26
CA GLU A 130 0.16 17.75 10.46
C GLU A 130 -0.13 17.47 11.95
N LEU A 131 0.83 16.91 12.68
CA LEU A 131 0.71 16.68 14.13
C LEU A 131 0.52 17.99 14.91
N LYS A 132 1.16 19.08 14.49
CA LYS A 132 0.96 20.40 15.10
C LYS A 132 -0.44 20.95 14.81
N GLN A 133 -0.95 20.78 13.59
CA GLN A 133 -2.30 21.20 13.23
C GLN A 133 -3.36 20.42 14.02
N GLN A 134 -3.23 19.10 14.13
CA GLN A 134 -4.18 18.27 14.91
C GLN A 134 -4.22 18.67 16.39
N ARG A 135 -3.08 19.06 16.99
CA ARG A 135 -3.03 19.59 18.36
C ARG A 135 -3.77 20.91 18.51
N ASN A 136 -3.65 21.81 17.53
CA ASN A 136 -4.33 23.10 17.56
C ASN A 136 -5.85 22.95 17.39
N VAL A 137 -6.31 22.03 16.54
CA VAL A 137 -7.74 21.75 16.37
C VAL A 137 -8.36 21.14 17.65
N CYS A 138 -7.61 20.35 18.40
CA CYS A 138 -8.07 19.78 19.67
C CYS A 138 -8.00 20.79 20.83
N SER A 139 -7.09 21.78 20.80
CA SER A 139 -7.05 22.83 21.82
C SER A 139 -8.23 23.80 21.72
N ASP A 140 -8.77 24.03 20.52
CA ASP A 140 -9.90 24.93 20.29
C ASP A 140 -11.25 24.37 20.78
N LEU A 141 -11.35 23.06 21.02
CA LEU A 141 -12.51 22.44 21.70
C LEU A 141 -12.42 22.45 23.24
N SER A 142 -11.28 22.83 23.83
CA SER A 142 -11.09 22.86 25.29
C SER A 142 -11.08 24.26 25.90
N THR A 143 -11.23 25.32 25.10
CA THR A 143 -11.40 26.68 25.61
C THR A 143 -12.89 27.00 25.79
N ASN A 144 -13.35 26.91 27.05
CA ASN A 144 -14.52 27.61 27.65
C ASN A 144 -15.33 26.79 28.67
N LYS A 145 -14.79 25.72 29.26
CA LYS A 145 -15.28 25.24 30.56
C LYS A 145 -14.25 25.56 31.65
N MET A 146 -14.24 26.81 32.11
CA MET A 146 -13.67 27.11 33.43
C MET A 146 -14.50 26.39 34.48
N PHE A 147 -13.87 25.49 35.22
CA PHE A 147 -14.50 24.84 36.38
C PHE A 147 -14.66 25.89 37.48
N ASP A 148 -15.90 26.26 37.76
CA ASP A 148 -16.24 27.24 38.80
C ASP A 148 -16.14 26.59 40.18
N TRP A 149 -15.12 26.98 40.95
CA TRP A 149 -14.93 26.54 42.33
C TRP A 149 -15.86 27.25 43.33
N GLY A 150 -16.58 28.29 42.90
CA GLY A 150 -17.42 29.14 43.74
C GLY A 150 -18.80 28.55 44.09
N SER A 151 -19.23 27.47 43.44
CA SER A 151 -20.60 26.95 43.61
C SER A 151 -20.78 25.90 44.70
N LYS A 152 -19.81 25.73 45.62
CA LYS A 152 -19.99 24.89 46.83
C LYS A 152 -20.41 25.74 48.03
N THR A 153 -21.68 26.09 48.10
CA THR A 153 -22.30 26.48 49.37
C THR A 153 -22.55 25.22 50.20
N TYR A 154 -21.76 25.04 51.25
CA TYR A 154 -22.09 24.11 52.32
C TYR A 154 -23.30 24.66 53.10
N LYS A 155 -24.37 23.86 53.19
CA LYS A 155 -25.45 24.05 54.16
C LYS A 155 -25.11 23.29 55.43
#